data_AF-A0A438EZD6-F1
#
_entry.id   AF-A0A438EZD6-F1
#
_cell.length_a   1.000
_cell.length_b   1.000
_cell.length_c   1.000
_cell.angle_alpha   90.00
_cell.angle_beta   90.00
_cell.angle_gamma   90.00
#
_symmetry.space_group_name_H-M   'P 1'
#
loop_
_entity.id
_entity.type
_entity.pdbx_description
1 polymer ?
#
loop_
_entity_poly.entity_id
_entity_poly.type
_entity_poly.pdbx_seq_one_letter_code
_entity_poly.pdbx_strand_id
1 'polypeptide(L)'
;MKDQVMADFVLEYSRKPSQRQESSEKEWWTLRVDGASRSSGSGVGLLLQSPTGEHLEQGIQLGFPASNNEAEYEAILSGLALTLALSVSKLRVYSDSQLVVSHVQKEYEAKDERMARYLAKVRDTLQRFTKWTIEKIKRTENGRADALAGITAFLPIKETIFLPIHVQANSSVAETSTCNAIEPSQPDGQEWTNDIIQYLRTGTLLDDPKQAHKIRV
;
A
#
# COMPACT_ATOMS: atom_id res chain seq x y z
N MET A 1 45.62 -8.55 33.00
CA MET A 1 44.38 -7.76 33.20
C MET A 1 44.05 -6.91 31.96
N LYS A 2 44.16 -7.48 30.75
CA LYS A 2 43.82 -6.81 29.47
C LYS A 2 43.01 -7.72 28.52
N ASP A 3 43.05 -9.03 28.73
CA ASP A 3 42.35 -10.00 27.87
C ASP A 3 40.88 -10.23 28.24
N GLN A 4 40.47 -9.93 29.48
CA GLN A 4 39.07 -10.06 29.90
C GLN A 4 38.17 -8.97 29.29
N VAL A 5 38.73 -7.77 29.07
CA VAL A 5 37.99 -6.61 28.53
C VAL A 5 37.61 -6.82 27.07
N MET A 6 38.43 -7.55 26.30
CA MET A 6 38.13 -7.88 24.90
C MET A 6 37.09 -9.00 24.79
N ALA A 7 37.12 -9.97 25.71
CA ALA A 7 36.12 -11.05 25.75
C ALA A 7 34.73 -10.53 26.15
N ASP A 8 34.66 -9.61 27.12
CA ASP A 8 33.40 -9.01 27.55
C ASP A 8 32.82 -8.07 26.46
N PHE A 9 33.66 -7.32 25.73
CA PHE A 9 33.20 -6.49 24.61
C PHE A 9 32.65 -7.30 23.43
N VAL A 10 33.26 -8.45 23.11
CA VAL A 10 32.78 -9.35 22.04
C VAL A 10 31.51 -10.11 22.46
N LEU A 11 31.37 -10.47 23.75
CA LEU A 11 30.15 -11.12 24.28
C LEU A 11 28.98 -10.15 24.44
N GLU A 12 29.23 -8.87 24.74
CA GLU A 12 28.19 -7.84 24.87
C GLU A 12 27.64 -7.38 23.52
N TYR A 13 28.43 -7.47 22.43
CA TYR A 13 27.96 -7.14 21.08
C TYR A 13 27.12 -8.23 20.41
N SER A 14 27.20 -9.49 20.86
CA SER A 14 26.39 -10.60 20.32
C SER A 14 25.03 -10.77 20.99
N ARG A 15 24.69 -10.00 22.02
CA ARG A 15 23.41 -10.08 22.76
C ARG A 15 22.53 -8.84 22.62
N LYS A 16 22.45 -8.24 21.43
CA LYS A 16 21.33 -7.32 21.11
C LYS A 16 20.11 -8.13 20.67
N PRO A 17 19.01 -8.18 21.44
CA PRO A 17 17.78 -8.87 21.01
C PRO A 17 17.07 -8.13 19.86
N SER A 18 17.48 -6.89 19.56
CA SER A 18 16.77 -5.99 18.64
C SER A 18 16.96 -6.29 17.16
N GLN A 19 18.02 -6.99 16.74
CA GLN A 19 18.23 -7.30 15.31
C GLN A 19 17.55 -8.59 14.83
N ARG A 20 17.25 -9.53 15.73
CA ARG A 20 16.58 -10.80 15.37
C ARG A 20 15.08 -10.61 15.10
N GLN A 21 14.48 -9.56 15.66
CA GLN A 21 13.05 -9.29 15.53
C GLN A 21 12.73 -8.59 14.19
N GLU A 22 13.55 -7.61 13.78
CA GLU A 22 13.40 -6.93 12.49
C GLU A 22 13.63 -7.84 11.28
N SER A 23 14.59 -8.78 11.35
CA SER A 23 14.83 -9.70 10.23
C SER A 23 13.67 -10.67 10.00
N SER A 24 12.87 -10.94 11.03
CA SER A 24 11.78 -11.92 10.98
C SER A 24 10.48 -11.37 10.38
N GLU A 25 10.22 -10.07 10.53
CA GLU A 25 9.08 -9.36 9.92
C GLU A 25 9.33 -9.11 8.42
N LYS A 26 10.59 -8.82 8.03
CA LYS A 26 11.04 -8.56 6.65
C LYS A 26 10.91 -9.76 5.68
N GLU A 27 10.30 -10.85 6.11
CA GLU A 27 10.07 -12.05 5.30
C GLU A 27 8.59 -12.33 5.04
N TRP A 28 7.67 -11.65 5.73
CA TRP A 28 6.23 -11.92 5.62
C TRP A 28 5.59 -11.16 4.47
N TRP A 29 4.98 -11.90 3.56
CA TRP A 29 4.05 -11.35 2.60
C TRP A 29 2.67 -11.21 3.22
N THR A 30 1.95 -10.17 2.84
CA THR A 30 0.57 -9.94 3.28
C THR A 30 -0.37 -10.08 2.09
N LEU A 31 -1.33 -10.99 2.18
CA LEU A 31 -2.34 -11.23 1.16
C LEU A 31 -3.71 -10.85 1.73
N ARG A 32 -4.41 -9.93 1.09
CA ARG A 32 -5.83 -9.65 1.34
C ARG A 32 -6.66 -10.18 0.19
N VAL A 33 -7.78 -10.82 0.51
CA VAL A 33 -8.65 -11.45 -0.48
C VAL A 33 -10.11 -11.11 -0.22
N ASP A 34 -10.90 -11.05 -1.27
CA ASP A 34 -12.36 -10.95 -1.20
C ASP A 34 -12.99 -11.67 -2.40
N GLY A 35 -14.13 -12.31 -2.18
CA GLY A 35 -14.95 -12.91 -3.22
C GLY A 35 -16.29 -12.22 -3.36
N ALA A 36 -16.72 -11.97 -4.59
CA ALA A 36 -18.03 -11.39 -4.88
C ALA A 36 -18.83 -12.30 -5.82
N SER A 37 -20.11 -12.45 -5.54
CA SER A 37 -21.05 -13.05 -6.49
C SER A 37 -22.27 -12.17 -6.70
N ARG A 38 -22.66 -12.01 -7.96
CA ARG A 38 -23.77 -11.20 -8.45
C ARG A 38 -24.52 -11.96 -9.54
N SER A 39 -25.70 -11.46 -9.92
CA SER A 39 -26.44 -12.01 -11.07
C SER A 39 -25.67 -11.88 -12.39
N SER A 40 -24.77 -10.90 -12.51
CA SER A 40 -23.89 -10.70 -13.66
C SER A 40 -22.73 -11.69 -13.74
N GLY A 41 -22.36 -12.33 -12.62
CA GLY A 41 -21.21 -13.21 -12.54
C GLY A 41 -20.56 -13.21 -11.16
N SER A 42 -19.44 -13.92 -11.06
CA SER A 42 -18.66 -14.04 -9.82
C SER A 42 -17.22 -13.62 -10.08
N GLY A 43 -16.58 -13.07 -9.05
CA GLY A 43 -15.26 -12.47 -9.17
C GLY A 43 -14.49 -12.54 -7.86
N VAL A 44 -13.19 -12.39 -7.99
CA VAL A 44 -12.21 -12.46 -6.91
C VAL A 44 -11.34 -11.21 -6.96
N GLY A 45 -11.08 -10.63 -5.81
CA GLY A 45 -10.15 -9.53 -5.63
C GLY A 45 -8.99 -9.94 -4.74
N LEU A 46 -7.77 -9.66 -5.19
CA LEU A 46 -6.53 -9.96 -4.49
C LEU A 46 -5.69 -8.69 -4.34
N LEU A 47 -5.19 -8.46 -3.13
CA LEU A 47 -4.17 -7.45 -2.85
C LEU A 47 -3.02 -8.15 -2.13
N LEU A 48 -1.91 -8.32 -2.84
CA LEU A 48 -0.69 -8.89 -2.30
C LEU A 48 0.31 -7.77 -2.02
N GLN A 49 0.92 -7.78 -0.84
CA GLN A 49 1.95 -6.85 -0.42
C GLN A 49 3.23 -7.63 -0.07
N SER A 50 4.34 -7.20 -0.64
CA SER A 50 5.67 -7.73 -0.33
C SER A 50 6.13 -7.28 1.07
N PRO A 51 7.16 -7.93 1.64
CA PRO A 51 7.76 -7.47 2.89
C PRO A 51 8.41 -6.08 2.78
N THR A 52 8.77 -5.66 1.57
CA THR A 52 9.37 -4.36 1.25
C THR A 52 8.33 -3.27 0.94
N GLY A 53 7.05 -3.63 0.86
CA GLY A 53 5.92 -2.71 0.76
C GLY A 53 5.37 -2.48 -0.65
N GLU A 54 5.92 -3.12 -1.68
CA GLU A 54 5.32 -3.14 -3.01
C GLU A 54 3.98 -3.87 -2.99
N HIS A 55 3.04 -3.39 -3.80
CA HIS A 55 1.70 -3.95 -3.91
C HIS A 55 1.46 -4.53 -5.31
N LEU A 56 0.79 -5.66 -5.35
CA LEU A 56 0.22 -6.27 -6.55
C LEU A 56 -1.30 -6.41 -6.32
N GLU A 57 -2.08 -5.80 -7.20
CA GLU A 57 -3.54 -5.86 -7.21
C GLU A 57 -4.02 -6.66 -8.39
N GLN A 58 -4.90 -7.64 -8.14
CA GLN A 58 -5.44 -8.49 -9.20
C GLN A 58 -6.92 -8.75 -8.97
N GLY A 59 -7.71 -8.45 -9.99
CA GLY A 59 -9.08 -8.94 -10.12
C GLY A 59 -9.11 -10.18 -11.01
N ILE A 60 -9.87 -11.21 -10.63
CA ILE A 60 -10.06 -12.44 -11.42
C ILE A 60 -11.56 -12.68 -11.57
N GLN A 61 -12.05 -12.72 -12.81
CA GLN A 61 -13.41 -13.18 -13.06
C GLN A 61 -13.47 -14.70 -13.01
N LEU A 62 -14.44 -15.25 -12.27
CA LEU A 62 -14.70 -16.68 -12.28
C LEU A 62 -15.52 -17.03 -13.52
N GLY A 63 -14.99 -17.92 -14.36
CA GLY A 63 -15.66 -18.41 -15.57
C GLY A 63 -16.82 -19.38 -15.31
N PHE A 64 -17.31 -19.44 -14.07
CA PHE A 64 -18.39 -20.31 -13.61
C PHE A 64 -19.22 -19.59 -12.54
N PRO A 65 -20.51 -19.95 -12.39
CA PRO A 65 -21.33 -19.40 -11.31
C PRO A 65 -20.84 -19.92 -9.97
N ALA A 66 -20.70 -19.01 -9.01
CA ALA A 66 -20.37 -19.32 -7.63
C ALA A 66 -21.37 -18.65 -6.69
N SER A 67 -21.68 -19.26 -5.53
CA SER A 67 -22.32 -18.53 -4.43
C SER A 67 -21.33 -17.54 -3.80
N ASN A 68 -21.79 -16.64 -2.93
CA ASN A 68 -20.89 -15.75 -2.19
C ASN A 68 -19.83 -16.53 -1.41
N ASN A 69 -20.24 -17.55 -0.67
CA ASN A 69 -19.29 -18.38 0.11
C ASN A 69 -18.27 -19.09 -0.81
N GLU A 70 -18.71 -19.58 -1.97
CA GLU A 70 -17.82 -20.19 -2.96
C GLU A 70 -16.82 -19.17 -3.52
N ALA A 71 -17.28 -17.97 -3.87
CA ALA A 71 -16.41 -16.90 -4.34
C ALA A 71 -15.32 -16.54 -3.31
N GLU A 72 -15.66 -16.50 -2.02
CA GLU A 72 -14.68 -16.27 -0.93
C GLU A 72 -13.63 -17.37 -0.84
N TYR A 73 -14.03 -18.64 -1.00
CA TYR A 73 -13.09 -19.76 -1.05
C TYR A 73 -12.20 -19.71 -2.30
N GLU A 74 -12.78 -19.40 -3.46
CA GLU A 74 -12.03 -19.21 -4.70
C GLU A 74 -11.05 -18.03 -4.57
N ALA A 75 -11.40 -16.99 -3.82
CA ALA A 75 -10.52 -15.86 -3.55
C ALA A 75 -9.28 -16.27 -2.76
N ILE A 76 -9.45 -17.02 -1.67
CA ILE A 76 -8.32 -17.58 -0.93
C ILE A 76 -7.49 -18.50 -1.83
N LEU A 77 -8.12 -19.45 -2.53
CA LEU A 77 -7.39 -20.41 -3.36
C LEU A 77 -6.59 -19.73 -4.48
N SER A 78 -7.16 -18.70 -5.10
CA SER A 78 -6.48 -17.91 -6.13
C SER A 78 -5.30 -17.14 -5.54
N GLY A 79 -5.48 -16.51 -4.39
CA GLY A 79 -4.40 -15.81 -3.69
C GLY A 79 -3.27 -16.74 -3.21
N LEU A 80 -3.60 -17.94 -2.73
CA LEU A 80 -2.62 -18.96 -2.38
C LEU A 80 -1.86 -19.48 -3.62
N ALA A 81 -2.56 -19.69 -4.73
CA ALA A 81 -1.92 -20.09 -5.98
C ALA A 81 -0.94 -19.02 -6.49
N LEU A 82 -1.34 -17.74 -6.46
CA LEU A 82 -0.49 -16.60 -6.82
C LEU A 82 0.77 -16.54 -5.95
N THR A 83 0.61 -16.62 -4.64
CA THR A 83 1.74 -16.53 -3.69
C THR A 83 2.70 -17.71 -3.82
N LEU A 84 2.20 -18.92 -4.11
CA LEU A 84 3.04 -20.07 -4.44
C LEU A 84 3.78 -19.91 -5.77
N ALA A 85 3.15 -19.33 -6.79
CA ALA A 85 3.79 -19.05 -8.07
C ALA A 85 4.94 -18.04 -7.90
N LEU A 86 4.81 -17.12 -6.95
CA LEU A 86 5.84 -16.17 -6.55
C LEU A 86 6.87 -16.73 -5.55
N SER A 87 6.81 -18.03 -5.25
CA SER A 87 7.73 -18.70 -4.30
C SER A 87 7.74 -18.08 -2.90
N VAL A 88 6.61 -17.54 -2.45
CA VAL A 88 6.46 -16.98 -1.09
C VAL A 88 6.57 -18.09 -0.04
N SER A 89 7.41 -17.88 0.98
CA SER A 89 7.64 -18.85 2.06
C SER A 89 6.82 -18.59 3.33
N LYS A 90 6.59 -17.31 3.67
CA LYS A 90 5.84 -16.87 4.86
C LYS A 90 4.71 -15.94 4.46
N LEU A 91 3.49 -16.27 4.87
CA LEU A 91 2.28 -15.60 4.39
C LEU A 91 1.30 -15.23 5.50
N ARG A 92 0.90 -13.96 5.58
CA ARG A 92 -0.26 -13.51 6.37
C ARG A 92 -1.44 -13.34 5.44
N VAL A 93 -2.54 -14.04 5.71
CA VAL A 93 -3.78 -13.95 4.92
C VAL A 93 -4.83 -13.18 5.70
N TYR A 94 -5.45 -12.19 5.06
CA TYR A 94 -6.56 -11.43 5.60
C TYR A 94 -7.80 -11.58 4.72
N SER A 95 -8.93 -11.83 5.36
CA SER A 95 -10.26 -11.89 4.72
C SER A 95 -11.27 -11.28 5.69
N ASP A 96 -12.34 -10.67 5.19
CA ASP A 96 -13.46 -10.22 6.02
C ASP A 96 -14.53 -11.32 6.21
N SER A 97 -14.42 -12.43 5.47
CA SER A 97 -15.32 -13.58 5.56
C SER A 97 -15.09 -14.39 6.85
N GLN A 98 -15.96 -14.18 7.84
CA GLN A 98 -15.93 -14.92 9.10
C GLN A 98 -15.94 -16.43 8.87
N LEU A 99 -16.82 -16.93 7.98
CA LEU A 99 -17.00 -18.36 7.76
C LEU A 99 -15.69 -19.01 7.33
N VAL A 100 -15.02 -18.42 6.34
CA VAL A 100 -13.82 -19.02 5.76
C VAL A 100 -12.67 -18.99 6.77
N VAL A 101 -12.45 -17.86 7.44
CA VAL A 101 -11.41 -17.74 8.48
C VAL A 101 -11.64 -18.77 9.60
N SER A 102 -12.87 -18.86 10.10
CA SER A 102 -13.24 -19.76 11.18
C SER A 102 -13.08 -21.25 10.80
N HIS A 103 -13.45 -21.62 9.57
CA HIS A 103 -13.24 -22.97 9.06
C HIS A 103 -11.75 -23.30 8.97
N VAL A 104 -10.91 -22.42 8.44
CA VAL A 104 -9.47 -22.67 8.33
C VAL A 104 -8.83 -22.82 9.71
N GLN A 105 -9.22 -21.97 10.67
CA GLN A 105 -8.76 -22.01 12.06
C GLN A 105 -9.32 -23.19 12.88
N LYS A 106 -10.19 -24.04 12.30
CA LYS A 106 -10.86 -25.18 12.95
C LYS A 106 -11.81 -24.79 14.09
N GLU A 107 -12.29 -23.55 14.10
CA GLU A 107 -13.29 -23.09 15.07
C GLU A 107 -14.69 -23.64 14.76
N TYR A 108 -14.96 -23.90 13.47
CA TYR A 108 -16.22 -24.47 13.00
C TYR A 108 -15.96 -25.53 11.92
N GLU A 109 -16.90 -26.46 11.80
CA GLU A 109 -16.86 -27.51 10.78
C GLU A 109 -17.67 -27.14 9.54
N ALA A 110 -17.09 -27.40 8.36
CA ALA A 110 -17.81 -27.35 7.11
C ALA A 110 -18.76 -28.55 7.00
N LYS A 111 -20.05 -28.32 7.31
CA LYS A 111 -21.10 -29.36 7.27
C LYS A 111 -21.45 -29.80 5.84
N ASP A 112 -21.35 -28.88 4.90
CA ASP A 112 -21.66 -29.12 3.50
C ASP A 112 -20.47 -29.78 2.78
N GLU A 113 -20.74 -30.82 1.98
CA GLU A 113 -19.68 -31.57 1.27
C GLU A 113 -18.85 -30.69 0.33
N ARG A 114 -19.49 -29.72 -0.34
CA ARG A 114 -18.80 -28.81 -1.26
C ARG A 114 -17.87 -27.89 -0.49
N MET A 115 -18.34 -27.30 0.61
CA MET A 115 -17.51 -26.48 1.52
C MET A 115 -16.38 -27.30 2.16
N ALA A 116 -16.62 -28.58 2.48
CA ALA A 116 -15.58 -29.46 3.02
C ALA A 116 -14.46 -29.70 2.00
N ARG A 117 -14.79 -29.87 0.70
CA ARG A 117 -13.80 -29.99 -0.38
C ARG A 117 -12.98 -28.71 -0.54
N TYR A 118 -13.62 -27.54 -0.48
CA TYR A 118 -12.92 -26.26 -0.50
C TYR A 118 -11.96 -26.12 0.67
N LEU A 119 -12.44 -26.38 1.89
CA LEU A 119 -11.63 -26.31 3.10
C LEU A 119 -10.43 -27.27 3.06
N ALA A 120 -10.63 -28.49 2.56
CA ALA A 120 -9.55 -29.46 2.38
C ALA A 120 -8.47 -28.91 1.43
N LYS A 121 -8.88 -28.36 0.28
CA LYS A 121 -7.96 -27.78 -0.71
C LYS A 121 -7.20 -26.56 -0.18
N VAL A 122 -7.87 -25.68 0.57
CA VAL A 122 -7.23 -24.54 1.23
C VAL A 122 -6.18 -25.01 2.23
N ARG A 123 -6.53 -25.97 3.10
CA ARG A 123 -5.59 -26.50 4.11
C ARG A 123 -4.40 -27.21 3.49
N ASP A 124 -4.62 -28.04 2.47
CA ASP A 124 -3.56 -28.72 1.72
C ASP A 124 -2.61 -27.71 1.08
N THR A 125 -3.15 -26.67 0.44
CA THR A 125 -2.34 -25.60 -0.16
C THR A 125 -1.54 -24.83 0.89
N LEU A 126 -2.13 -24.54 2.05
CA LEU A 126 -1.46 -23.83 3.15
C LEU A 126 -0.27 -24.62 3.73
N GLN A 127 -0.27 -25.95 3.68
CA GLN A 127 0.86 -26.78 4.14
C GLN A 127 2.14 -26.57 3.33
N ARG A 128 2.04 -25.98 2.14
CA ARG A 128 3.20 -25.66 1.29
C ARG A 128 3.99 -24.44 1.76
N PHE A 129 3.43 -23.63 2.65
CA PHE A 129 4.12 -22.47 3.24
C PHE A 129 4.87 -22.89 4.50
N THR A 130 6.06 -22.32 4.72
CA THR A 130 6.85 -22.60 5.93
C THR A 130 6.17 -22.04 7.17
N LYS A 131 5.55 -20.86 7.05
CA LYS A 131 4.69 -20.28 8.09
C LYS A 131 3.53 -19.57 7.42
N TRP A 132 2.36 -19.67 8.04
CA TRP A 132 1.21 -18.91 7.58
C TRP A 132 0.34 -18.49 8.76
N THR A 133 -0.38 -17.40 8.60
CA THR A 133 -1.50 -17.00 9.46
C THR A 133 -2.70 -16.65 8.60
N ILE A 134 -3.90 -16.81 9.16
CA ILE A 134 -5.13 -16.29 8.57
C ILE A 134 -5.90 -15.57 9.66
N GLU A 135 -6.33 -14.36 9.38
CA GLU A 135 -7.01 -13.50 10.34
C GLU A 135 -8.19 -12.80 9.68
N LYS A 136 -9.25 -12.63 10.47
CA LYS A 136 -10.40 -11.84 10.05
C LYS A 136 -10.10 -10.36 10.21
N ILE A 137 -10.41 -9.58 9.18
CA ILE A 137 -10.41 -8.11 9.23
C ILE A 137 -11.82 -7.55 9.02
N LYS A 138 -12.00 -6.25 9.28
CA LYS A 138 -13.28 -5.59 8.97
C LYS A 138 -13.36 -5.35 7.46
N ARG A 139 -14.57 -5.39 6.89
CA ARG A 139 -14.79 -5.07 5.48
C ARG A 139 -14.25 -3.69 5.09
N THR A 140 -14.37 -2.70 5.99
CA THR A 140 -13.79 -1.35 5.81
C THR A 140 -12.28 -1.35 5.62
N GLU A 141 -11.58 -2.35 6.17
CA GLU A 141 -10.14 -2.54 6.02
C GLU A 141 -9.80 -3.38 4.78
N ASN A 142 -10.77 -4.12 4.21
CA ASN A 142 -10.61 -4.95 3.01
C ASN A 142 -11.09 -4.29 1.72
N GLY A 143 -11.39 -2.99 1.73
CA GLY A 143 -12.11 -2.32 0.65
C GLY A 143 -11.46 -2.41 -0.75
N ARG A 144 -10.13 -2.53 -0.85
CA ARG A 144 -9.45 -2.71 -2.15
C ARG A 144 -9.74 -4.07 -2.77
N ALA A 145 -9.63 -5.15 -1.98
CA ALA A 145 -9.96 -6.48 -2.46
C ALA A 145 -11.45 -6.59 -2.82
N ASP A 146 -12.33 -6.03 -1.98
CA ASP A 146 -13.78 -5.95 -2.25
C ASP A 146 -14.08 -5.22 -3.57
N ALA A 147 -13.47 -4.06 -3.79
CA ALA A 147 -13.64 -3.32 -5.04
C ALA A 147 -13.21 -4.14 -6.27
N LEU A 148 -12.07 -4.83 -6.20
CA LEU A 148 -11.57 -5.69 -7.28
C LEU A 148 -12.51 -6.88 -7.55
N ALA A 149 -12.98 -7.54 -6.49
CA ALA A 149 -13.95 -8.64 -6.61
C ALA A 149 -15.26 -8.15 -7.23
N GLY A 150 -15.75 -6.98 -6.80
CA GLY A 150 -16.96 -6.35 -7.30
C GLY A 150 -16.86 -5.98 -8.79
N ILE A 151 -15.74 -5.38 -9.22
CA ILE A 151 -15.51 -5.01 -10.63
C ILE A 151 -15.50 -6.27 -11.51
N THR A 152 -14.81 -7.33 -11.08
CA THR A 152 -14.69 -8.57 -11.87
C THR A 152 -15.97 -9.40 -11.90
N ALA A 153 -16.79 -9.35 -10.85
CA ALA A 153 -18.12 -9.94 -10.85
C ALA A 153 -19.12 -9.17 -11.76
N PHE A 154 -18.84 -7.90 -12.06
CA PHE A 154 -19.72 -7.04 -12.85
C PHE A 154 -19.41 -7.08 -14.36
N LEU A 155 -18.14 -7.05 -14.75
CA LEU A 155 -17.74 -6.92 -16.15
C LEU A 155 -17.74 -8.29 -16.87
N PRO A 156 -18.23 -8.39 -18.12
CA PRO A 156 -18.05 -9.57 -18.94
C PRO A 156 -16.64 -9.55 -19.55
N ILE A 157 -15.66 -10.09 -18.83
CA ILE A 157 -14.26 -10.15 -19.25
C ILE A 157 -14.05 -11.46 -20.02
N LYS A 158 -13.78 -11.35 -21.33
CA LYS A 158 -13.52 -12.53 -22.19
C LYS A 158 -12.04 -12.86 -22.31
N GLU A 159 -11.17 -11.90 -22.06
CA GLU A 159 -9.72 -11.98 -22.16
C GLU A 159 -9.06 -11.18 -21.04
N THR A 160 -7.75 -11.33 -20.81
CA THR A 160 -7.07 -10.50 -19.80
C THR A 160 -7.08 -9.04 -20.21
N ILE A 161 -7.68 -8.17 -19.40
CA ILE A 161 -7.77 -6.73 -19.66
C ILE A 161 -6.86 -5.98 -18.69
N PHE A 162 -6.03 -5.08 -19.22
CA PHE A 162 -5.37 -4.06 -18.41
C PHE A 162 -6.30 -2.86 -18.26
N LEU A 163 -6.66 -2.52 -17.02
CA LEU A 163 -7.46 -1.34 -16.70
C LEU A 163 -6.53 -0.20 -16.25
N PRO A 164 -6.14 0.74 -17.14
CA PRO A 164 -5.28 1.84 -16.74
C PRO A 164 -6.04 2.80 -15.81
N ILE A 165 -5.46 3.08 -14.65
CA ILE A 165 -5.95 4.10 -13.72
C ILE A 165 -5.18 5.39 -14.01
N HIS A 166 -5.88 6.43 -14.48
CA HIS A 166 -5.30 7.74 -14.68
C HIS A 166 -5.62 8.65 -13.49
N VAL A 167 -4.57 9.19 -12.86
CA VAL A 167 -4.72 10.19 -11.80
C VAL A 167 -4.65 11.57 -12.43
N GLN A 168 -5.78 12.26 -12.50
CA GLN A 168 -5.81 13.66 -12.88
C GLN A 168 -5.36 14.51 -11.68
N ALA A 169 -4.11 14.96 -11.69
CA ALA A 169 -3.50 15.68 -10.57
C ALA A 169 -4.08 17.09 -10.34
N ASN A 170 -4.51 17.75 -11.42
CA ASN A 170 -5.00 19.12 -11.37
C ASN A 170 -6.48 19.17 -11.74
N SER A 171 -7.27 19.91 -10.96
CA SER A 171 -8.66 20.19 -11.31
C SER A 171 -8.75 20.90 -12.65
N SER A 172 -9.65 20.44 -13.53
CA SER A 172 -9.91 21.11 -14.83
C SER A 172 -10.47 22.53 -14.68
N VAL A 173 -10.93 22.89 -13.48
CA VAL A 173 -11.48 24.21 -13.13
C VAL A 173 -10.60 24.96 -12.13
N ALA A 174 -9.38 24.47 -11.86
CA ALA A 174 -8.43 25.25 -11.07
C ALA A 174 -8.14 26.54 -11.85
N GLU A 175 -8.57 27.68 -11.32
CA GLU A 175 -8.13 28.97 -11.82
C GLU A 175 -6.61 29.01 -11.68
N THR A 176 -5.91 29.20 -12.80
CA THR A 176 -4.53 29.66 -12.73
C THR A 176 -4.58 30.97 -11.96
N SER A 177 -4.08 30.97 -10.73
CA SER A 177 -3.78 32.21 -10.03
C SER A 177 -2.75 32.93 -10.88
N THR A 178 -3.23 33.73 -11.83
CA THR A 178 -2.43 34.73 -12.51
C THR A 178 -2.10 35.71 -11.40
N CYS A 179 -0.99 35.48 -10.70
CA CYS A 179 -0.31 36.57 -10.05
C CYS A 179 -0.02 37.53 -11.20
N ASN A 180 -0.87 38.54 -11.36
CA ASN A 180 -0.55 39.68 -12.20
C ASN A 180 0.74 40.22 -11.59
N ALA A 181 1.88 39.82 -12.18
CA ALA A 181 3.10 40.56 -12.04
C ALA A 181 2.72 41.94 -12.55
N ILE A 182 2.51 42.87 -11.61
CA ILE A 182 2.40 44.27 -11.93
C ILE A 182 3.72 44.56 -12.62
N GLU A 183 3.71 44.65 -13.95
CA GLU A 183 4.82 45.23 -14.67
C GLU A 183 5.02 46.62 -14.05
N PRO A 184 6.22 46.92 -13.54
CA PRO A 184 6.46 48.23 -12.95
C PRO A 184 6.33 49.25 -14.07
N SER A 185 5.20 49.96 -14.08
CA SER A 185 5.09 51.23 -14.79
C SER A 185 6.12 52.18 -14.17
N GLN A 186 7.26 52.34 -14.83
CA GLN A 186 8.07 53.55 -14.67
C GLN A 186 7.31 54.70 -15.32
N PRO A 187 7.22 55.90 -14.72
CA PRO A 187 8.26 56.57 -13.93
C PRO A 187 7.74 56.99 -12.54
N ASP A 188 8.44 56.83 -11.42
CA ASP A 188 9.47 57.75 -10.91
C ASP A 188 10.14 57.12 -9.66
N GLY A 189 10.06 55.79 -9.56
CA GLY A 189 10.30 55.03 -8.31
C GLY A 189 11.32 53.91 -8.43
N GLN A 190 12.19 53.91 -9.45
CA GLN A 190 13.25 52.87 -9.57
C GLN A 190 14.50 53.20 -8.77
N GLU A 191 14.65 54.43 -8.30
CA GLU A 191 15.86 54.87 -7.60
C GLU A 191 16.08 54.08 -6.30
N TRP A 192 15.03 53.91 -5.48
CA TRP A 192 15.15 53.22 -4.19
C TRP A 192 15.55 51.74 -4.34
N THR A 193 15.12 51.07 -5.40
CA THR A 193 15.44 49.65 -5.62
C THR A 193 16.91 49.47 -5.97
N ASN A 194 17.48 50.40 -6.72
CA ASN A 194 18.91 50.39 -7.03
C ASN A 194 19.77 50.64 -5.79
N ASP A 195 19.32 51.55 -4.91
CA ASP A 195 20.03 51.87 -3.67
C ASP A 195 20.12 50.66 -2.72
N ILE A 196 19.03 49.88 -2.62
CA ILE A 196 19.01 48.64 -1.83
C ILE A 196 19.90 47.56 -2.44
N ILE A 197 19.84 47.38 -3.77
CA ILE A 197 20.68 46.41 -4.47
C ILE A 197 22.16 46.75 -4.29
N GLN A 198 22.51 48.04 -4.31
CA GLN A 198 23.88 48.49 -4.09
C GLN A 198 24.33 48.25 -2.65
N TYR A 199 23.50 48.55 -1.65
CA TYR A 199 23.81 48.26 -0.25
C TYR A 199 24.06 46.76 -0.01
N LEU A 200 23.24 45.88 -0.58
CA LEU A 200 23.42 44.43 -0.45
C LEU A 200 24.70 43.93 -1.13
N ARG A 201 25.21 44.63 -2.15
CA ARG A 201 26.43 44.24 -2.88
C ARG A 201 27.71 44.77 -2.23
N THR A 202 27.70 46.00 -1.71
CA THR A 202 28.92 46.66 -1.22
C THR A 202 28.95 46.89 0.29
N GLY A 203 27.84 46.64 0.99
CA GLY A 203 27.71 46.84 2.44
C GLY A 203 27.80 48.30 2.89
N THR A 204 27.78 49.25 1.96
CA THR A 204 28.01 50.67 2.23
C THR A 204 26.71 51.46 2.03
N LEU A 205 26.33 52.28 3.03
CA LEU A 205 25.15 53.14 2.97
C LEU A 205 25.47 54.46 2.28
N LEU A 206 24.47 55.06 1.62
CA LEU A 206 24.56 56.40 1.04
C LEU A 206 24.72 57.46 2.14
N ASP A 207 25.55 58.48 1.89
CA ASP A 207 25.91 59.51 2.86
C ASP A 207 24.74 60.44 3.26
N ASP A 208 23.67 60.49 2.46
CA ASP A 208 22.46 61.25 2.81
C ASP A 208 21.65 60.53 3.91
N PRO A 209 21.50 61.13 5.11
CA PRO A 209 20.78 60.53 6.23
C PRO A 209 19.33 60.16 5.90
N LYS A 210 18.68 60.89 4.97
CA LYS A 210 17.28 60.65 4.60
C LYS A 210 17.11 59.42 3.71
N GLN A 211 18.09 59.13 2.86
CA GLN A 211 18.05 57.94 2.00
C GLN A 211 18.51 56.68 2.75
N ALA A 212 19.49 56.81 3.64
CA ALA A 212 19.92 55.72 4.53
C ALA A 212 18.77 55.17 5.40
N HIS A 213 17.83 56.03 5.82
CA HIS A 213 16.69 55.62 6.65
C HIS A 213 15.65 54.77 5.88
N LYS A 214 15.56 54.94 4.55
CA LYS A 214 14.65 54.14 3.71
C LYS A 214 15.09 52.67 3.55
N ILE A 215 16.37 52.36 3.75
CA ILE A 215 16.92 51.01 3.58
C ILE A 215 16.86 50.19 4.88
N ARG A 216 16.70 50.85 6.04
CA ARG A 216 16.76 50.23 7.38
C ARG A 216 15.41 49.75 7.94
N VAL A 217 14.34 49.76 7.16
CA VAL A 217 12.99 49.33 7.58
C VAL A 217 12.89 47.81 7.64
#